data_AF-A0A7S8J0F8-F1
#
_entry.id   AF-A0A7S8J0F8-F1
#
_cell.length_a   1.000
_cell.length_b   1.000
_cell.length_c   1.000
_cell.angle_alpha   90.00
_cell.angle_beta   90.00
_cell.angle_gamma   90.00
#
_symmetry.space_group_name_H-M   'P 1'
#
loop_
_entity.id
_entity.type
_entity.pdbx_description
1 polymer ?
#
loop_
_entity_poly.entity_id
_entity_poly.type
_entity_poly.pdbx_seq_one_letter_code
_entity_poly.pdbx_strand_id
1 'polypeptide(L)' 'MVFTPAISNLIRDAKTFQIASAMQTGKNVGMQTLDDAIQDLLTKKWISPEEAYEKSIDKNRFAKLLKTPPDALQ' A
#
# COMPACT_ATOMS: atom_id res chain seq x y z
N MET A 1 9.05 2.67 -5.89
CA MET A 1 8.81 1.81 -7.08
C MET A 1 10.06 1.86 -7.95
N VAL A 2 10.71 0.72 -8.18
CA VAL A 2 11.89 0.63 -9.06
C VAL A 2 11.43 0.32 -10.48
N PHE A 3 11.96 1.02 -11.47
CA PHE A 3 11.58 0.80 -12.87
C PHE A 3 12.21 -0.49 -13.39
N THR A 4 11.39 -1.52 -13.66
CA THR A 4 11.85 -2.78 -14.25
C THR A 4 11.38 -2.90 -15.70
N PRO A 5 12.13 -3.64 -16.56
CA PRO A 5 11.72 -3.88 -17.95
C PRO A 5 10.31 -4.48 -18.09
N ALA A 6 9.90 -5.31 -17.11
CA ALA A 6 8.58 -5.92 -17.05
C ALA A 6 7.47 -4.85 -16.93
N ILE A 7 7.64 -3.84 -16.07
CA ILE A 7 6.67 -2.75 -15.90
C ILE A 7 6.60 -1.90 -17.18
N SER A 8 7.73 -1.67 -17.85
CA SER A 8 7.77 -0.96 -19.12
C SER A 8 6.94 -1.66 -20.21
N ASN A 9 6.98 -3.00 -20.27
CA ASN A 9 6.11 -3.79 -21.15
C ASN A 9 4.63 -3.67 -20.76
N LEU A 10 4.31 -3.77 -19.46
CA LEU A 10 2.91 -3.65 -19.00
C LEU A 10 2.30 -2.28 -19.32
N ILE A 11 3.10 -1.21 -19.27
CA ILE A 11 2.67 0.14 -19.66
C ILE A 11 2.43 0.22 -21.17
N ARG A 12 3.34 -0.32 -22.00
CA ARG A 12 3.19 -0.36 -23.46
C ARG A 12 1.95 -1.15 -23.91
N ASP A 13 1.65 -2.23 -23.23
CA ASP A 13 0.52 -3.12 -23.51
C ASP A 13 -0.83 -2.62 -22.94
N ALA A 14 -0.86 -1.44 -22.30
CA ALA A 14 -2.02 -0.92 -21.56
C ALA A 14 -2.54 -1.86 -20.45
N LYS A 15 -1.72 -2.79 -19.97
CA LYS A 15 -2.02 -3.72 -18.86
C LYS A 15 -1.69 -3.09 -17.50
N THR A 16 -2.10 -1.83 -17.31
CA THR A 16 -1.75 -1.03 -16.12
C THR A 16 -2.29 -1.63 -14.83
N PHE A 17 -3.41 -2.36 -14.88
CA PHE A 17 -3.98 -3.09 -13.75
C PHE A 17 -3.06 -4.19 -13.21
N GLN A 18 -2.21 -4.79 -14.05
CA GLN A 18 -1.26 -5.82 -13.62
C GLN A 18 -0.05 -5.23 -12.88
N ILE A 19 0.19 -3.91 -12.99
CA ILE A 19 1.32 -3.25 -12.34
C ILE A 19 1.23 -3.37 -10.82
N ALA A 20 0.02 -3.32 -10.25
CA ALA A 20 -0.18 -3.52 -8.80
C ALA A 20 0.27 -4.92 -8.35
N SER A 21 -0.07 -5.96 -9.14
CA SER A 21 0.33 -7.34 -8.86
C SER A 21 1.84 -7.57 -9.08
N ALA A 22 2.41 -6.94 -10.12
CA ALA A 22 3.85 -6.90 -10.35
C ALA A 22 4.60 -6.18 -9.23
N MET A 23 4.00 -5.14 -8.63
CA MET A 23 4.58 -4.39 -7.52
C MET A 23 4.57 -5.22 -6.22
N GLN A 24 3.50 -5.98 -5.96
CA GLN A 24 3.42 -6.90 -4.83
C GLN A 24 4.46 -8.02 -4.92
N THR A 25 4.66 -8.61 -6.11
CA THR A 25 5.67 -9.65 -6.33
C THR A 25 7.10 -9.10 -6.41
N GLY A 26 7.26 -7.84 -6.78
CA GLY A 26 8.53 -7.11 -6.83
C GLY A 26 9.11 -6.68 -5.48
N LYS A 27 8.54 -7.13 -4.35
CA LYS A 27 9.06 -6.79 -3.02
C LYS A 27 10.56 -7.13 -2.84
N ASN A 28 11.00 -8.22 -3.48
CA ASN A 28 12.40 -8.67 -3.48
C ASN A 28 13.36 -7.72 -4.22
N VAL A 29 12.86 -6.92 -5.18
CA VAL A 29 13.63 -5.91 -5.91
C VAL A 29 13.45 -4.51 -5.31
N GLY A 30 13.03 -4.43 -4.05
CA GLY A 30 12.83 -3.16 -3.34
C GLY A 30 11.60 -2.39 -3.78
N MET A 31 10.64 -3.04 -4.46
CA MET A 31 9.32 -2.43 -4.64
C MET A 31 8.55 -2.46 -3.34
N GLN A 32 7.83 -1.38 -3.08
CA GLN A 32 7.03 -1.21 -1.88
C GLN A 32 5.69 -0.64 -2.31
N THR A 33 4.62 -1.27 -1.85
CA THR A 33 3.26 -0.74 -2.01
C THR A 33 3.01 0.34 -0.94
N LEU A 34 2.03 1.22 -1.20
CA LEU A 34 1.66 2.24 -0.23
C LEU A 34 1.25 1.61 1.11
N ASP A 35 0.48 0.52 1.07
CA ASP A 35 0.05 -0.19 2.29
C ASP A 35 1.24 -0.77 3.06
N ASP A 36 2.25 -1.32 2.39
CA ASP A 36 3.45 -1.83 3.08
C ASP A 36 4.27 -0.69 3.71
N ALA A 37 4.30 0.50 3.09
CA ALA A 37 4.93 1.69 3.68
C ALA A 37 4.17 2.22 4.89
N ILE A 38 2.85 2.30 4.81
CA ILE A 38 1.98 2.70 5.91
C ILE A 38 2.12 1.70 7.08
N GLN A 39 2.18 0.40 6.80
CA GLN A 39 2.35 -0.63 7.82
C GLN A 39 3.73 -0.55 8.51
N ASP A 40 4.79 -0.22 7.79
CA ASP A 40 6.12 0.02 8.37
C ASP A 40 6.13 1.26 9.27
N LEU A 41 5.52 2.37 8.82
CA LEU A 41 5.36 3.59 9.63
C LEU A 41 4.52 3.37 10.88
N LEU A 42 3.46 2.56 10.78
CA LEU A 42 2.62 2.18 11.92
C LEU A 42 3.40 1.32 12.92
N THR A 43 4.20 0.38 12.43
CA THR A 43 5.08 -0.47 13.26
C THR A 43 6.12 0.35 14.00
N LYS A 44 6.66 1.38 13.34
CA LYS A 44 7.57 2.37 13.94
C LYS A 44 6.86 3.35 14.87
N LYS A 45 5.53 3.32 14.97
CA LYS A 45 4.67 4.25 15.71
C LYS A 45 4.85 5.71 15.29
N TRP A 46 5.17 5.96 14.03
CA TRP A 46 5.33 7.32 13.50
C TRP A 46 3.99 7.95 13.12
N ILE A 47 2.99 7.11 12.83
CA ILE A 47 1.65 7.53 12.43
C ILE A 47 0.60 6.83 13.30
N SER A 48 -0.55 7.48 13.46
CA SER A 48 -1.68 6.91 14.19
C SER A 48 -2.37 5.81 13.35
N PRO A 49 -2.95 4.75 13.96
CA PRO A 49 -3.72 3.75 13.24
C PRO A 49 -4.88 4.34 12.42
N GLU A 50 -5.47 5.45 12.90
CA GLU A 50 -6.54 6.20 12.24
C GLU A 50 -6.06 6.89 10.96
N GLU A 51 -4.93 7.60 11.03
CA GLU A 51 -4.29 8.23 9.87
C GLU A 51 -3.83 7.19 8.85
N ALA A 52 -3.31 6.06 9.33
CA ALA A 52 -2.93 4.93 8.48
C ALA A 52 -4.14 4.38 7.71
N TYR A 53 -5.29 4.23 8.38
CA TYR A 53 -6.53 3.79 7.74
C TYR A 53 -7.04 4.79 6.70
N GLU A 54 -7.03 6.09 7.03
CA GLU A 54 -7.51 7.14 6.12
C GLU A 54 -6.67 7.24 4.84
N LYS A 55 -5.35 7.08 4.95
CA LYS A 55 -4.41 7.21 3.81
C LYS A 55 -4.13 5.89 3.08
N SER A 56 -4.60 4.75 3.59
CA SER A 56 -4.41 3.44 2.96
C SER A 56 -5.30 3.22 1.74
N ILE A 57 -4.84 2.40 0.79
CA ILE A 57 -5.66 1.96 -0.34
C ILE A 57 -6.57 0.81 0.12
N ASP A 58 -5.99 -0.18 0.79
CA ASP A 58 -6.72 -1.33 1.33
C ASP A 58 -7.19 -1.08 2.77
N LYS A 59 -8.27 -0.31 2.91
CA LYS A 59 -8.91 -0.01 4.20
C LYS A 59 -9.20 -1.25 5.05
N ASN A 60 -9.60 -2.37 4.44
CA ASN A 60 -9.84 -3.64 5.15
C ASN A 60 -8.61 -4.19 5.88
N ARG A 61 -7.40 -3.92 5.37
CA ARG A 61 -6.15 -4.39 5.97
C ARG A 61 -5.83 -3.61 7.25
N PHE A 62 -6.16 -2.32 7.28
CA PHE A 62 -5.92 -1.45 8.44
C PHE A 62 -7.12 -1.36 9.40
N ALA A 63 -8.33 -1.67 8.94
CA ALA A 63 -9.53 -1.70 9.75
C ALA A 63 -9.41 -2.66 10.96
N LYS A 64 -8.73 -3.80 10.78
CA LYS A 64 -8.50 -4.79 11.85
C LYS A 64 -7.49 -4.33 12.90
N LEU A 65 -6.68 -3.31 12.58
CA LEU A 65 -5.67 -2.74 13.47
C LEU A 65 -6.23 -1.57 14.29
N LEU A 66 -7.40 -1.04 13.93
CA LEU A 66 -8.12 -0.02 14.69
C LEU A 66 -8.74 -0.65 15.94
N LYS A 67 -8.39 -0.12 17.13
CA LYS A 67 -9.05 -0.47 18.40
C LYS A 67 -10.28 0.40 18.68
N THR A 68 -10.44 1.51 17.97
CA THR A 68 -11.56 2.44 18.11
C THR A 68 -12.36 2.44 16.81
N PRO A 69 -13.67 2.19 16.83
CA PRO A 69 -14.52 2.25 15.65
C PRO A 69 -14.54 3.67 15.05
N PRO A 70 -14.57 3.81 13.72
CA PRO A 70 -14.39 5.09 13.02
C PRO A 70 -15.68 5.94 13.02
N ASP A 71 -16.11 6.40 14.20
CA ASP A 71 -17.25 7.31 14.38
C ASP A 71 -16.89 8.57 15.20
N ALA A 72 -15.60 8.93 15.26
CA ALA A 72 -15.15 10.11 16.02
C ALA A 72 -14.71 11.30 15.17
N LEU A 73 -14.85 11.25 13.83
CA LEU A 73 -14.42 12.34 12.93
C LEU A 73 -15.40 12.63 11.78
N GLN A 74 -16.70 12.39 11.96
CA GLN A 74 -17.73 13.05 11.14
C GLN A 74 -18.67 13.88 11.99
#